data_AF-A0A7G9BFS2-F1
#
_entry.id   AF-A0A7G9BFS2-F1
#
_cell.length_a   1.000
_cell.length_b   1.000
_cell.length_c   1.000
_cell.angle_alpha   90.00
_cell.angle_beta   90.00
_cell.angle_gamma   90.00
#
_symmetry.space_group_name_H-M   'P 1'
#
loop_
_entity.id
_entity.type
_entity.pdbx_description
1 polymer ?
#
loop_
_entity_poly.entity_id
_entity_poly.type
_entity_poly.pdbx_seq_one_letter_code
_entity_poly.pdbx_strand_id
1 'polypeptide(L)' 'MEDQHENSSKTAIETDYSAHQDNPGPSKEAVEEKDDRSVGNTIKWVIVIAVITLVIAYFIFM' A
#
# COMPACT_ATOMS: atom_id res chain seq x y z
N MET A 1 -22.91 2.93 -0.27
CA MET A 1 -23.17 2.93 1.18
C MET A 1 -21.97 2.23 1.80
N GLU A 2 -21.18 2.97 2.58
CA GLU A 2 -20.22 2.53 3.61
C GLU A 2 -20.73 1.31 4.42
N ASP A 3 -19.98 0.44 5.08
CA ASP A 3 -18.56 0.22 5.44
C ASP A 3 -18.48 -1.26 5.93
N GLN A 4 -17.28 -1.85 6.07
CA GLN A 4 -16.82 -2.69 7.22
C GLN A 4 -15.53 -3.46 6.85
N HIS A 5 -14.53 -3.34 7.72
CA HIS A 5 -13.24 -4.03 7.68
C HIS A 5 -13.39 -5.56 7.91
N GLU A 6 -12.94 -6.39 6.96
CA GLU A 6 -12.61 -7.80 7.23
C GLU A 6 -11.13 -8.03 6.88
N ASN A 7 -10.29 -8.09 7.92
CA ASN A 7 -8.98 -8.71 7.81
C ASN A 7 -9.21 -10.21 7.61
N SER A 8 -9.37 -10.62 6.35
CA SER A 8 -9.59 -12.00 5.95
C SER A 8 -8.30 -12.80 6.17
N SER A 9 -8.06 -13.18 7.42
CA SER A 9 -7.10 -14.20 7.86
C SER A 9 -7.51 -15.61 7.40
N LYS A 10 -7.80 -15.76 6.10
CA LYS A 10 -8.15 -17.04 5.45
C LYS A 10 -6.97 -18.00 5.32
N THR A 11 -5.80 -17.66 5.84
CA THR A 11 -4.68 -18.58 5.94
C THR A 11 -4.88 -19.41 7.20
N ALA A 12 -5.12 -20.72 7.04
CA ALA A 12 -5.12 -21.64 8.16
C ALA A 12 -3.81 -21.48 8.94
N ILE A 13 -3.89 -21.49 10.28
CA ILE A 13 -2.69 -21.47 11.11
C ILE A 13 -1.87 -22.70 10.74
N GLU A 14 -0.67 -22.47 10.22
CA GLU A 14 0.25 -23.53 9.84
C GLU A 14 0.62 -24.33 11.09
N THR A 15 0.38 -25.64 11.07
CA THR A 15 0.65 -26.53 12.20
C THR A 15 1.89 -27.40 11.98
N ASP A 16 2.42 -27.43 10.76
CA ASP A 16 3.62 -28.20 10.38
C ASP A 16 4.77 -27.26 9.99
N TYR A 17 5.22 -26.46 10.96
CA TYR A 17 6.40 -25.61 10.83
C TYR A 17 7.69 -26.38 10.49
N SER A 18 7.70 -27.72 10.67
CA SER A 18 8.86 -28.55 10.37
C SER A 18 9.11 -28.69 8.87
N ALA A 19 8.06 -28.62 8.06
CA ALA A 19 8.13 -28.74 6.60
C ALA A 19 8.87 -27.58 5.90
N HIS A 20 9.06 -26.46 6.60
CA HIS A 20 9.69 -25.25 6.05
C HIS A 20 11.04 -24.94 6.72
N GLN A 21 11.56 -25.84 7.56
CA GLN A 21 12.86 -25.67 8.25
C GLN A 21 14.05 -25.61 7.28
N ASP A 22 14.00 -26.36 6.18
CA ASP A 22 15.09 -26.42 5.18
C ASP A 22 15.17 -25.17 4.29
N ASN A 23 14.13 -24.33 4.31
CA ASN A 23 14.10 -23.07 3.58
C ASN A 23 13.45 -21.97 4.45
N PRO A 24 14.17 -21.48 5.48
CA PRO A 24 13.64 -20.51 6.45
C PRO A 24 13.46 -19.10 5.87
N GLY A 25 13.76 -18.91 4.58
CA GLY A 25 13.62 -17.63 3.90
C GLY A 25 12.15 -17.23 3.75
N PRO A 26 11.87 -15.92 3.62
CA PRO A 26 10.53 -15.44 3.29
C PRO A 26 10.03 -16.10 1.99
N SER A 27 8.72 -16.31 1.90
CA SER A 27 8.12 -16.86 0.68
C SER A 27 8.51 -16.02 -0.54
N LYS A 28 8.60 -16.66 -1.71
CA LYS A 28 8.94 -15.94 -2.96
C LYS A 28 8.01 -14.76 -3.20
N GLU A 29 6.73 -14.91 -2.84
CA GLU A 29 5.70 -13.88 -2.92
C GLU A 29 6.01 -12.65 -2.05
N ALA A 30 6.60 -12.83 -0.87
CA ALA A 30 7.03 -11.73 0.00
C ALA A 30 8.31 -11.04 -0.49
N VAL A 31 9.11 -11.73 -1.30
CA VAL A 31 10.32 -11.17 -1.92
C VAL A 31 10.00 -10.48 -3.26
N GLU A 32 9.04 -11.02 -4.00
CA GLU A 32 8.61 -10.57 -5.32
C GLU A 32 7.36 -9.68 -5.28
N GLU A 33 6.93 -9.25 -4.08
CA GLU A 33 5.76 -8.37 -3.93
C GLU A 33 5.91 -7.16 -4.86
N LYS A 34 4.88 -6.92 -5.67
CA LYS A 34 4.86 -5.81 -6.61
C LYS A 34 4.96 -4.51 -5.83
N ASP A 35 6.08 -3.82 -6.03
CA ASP A 35 6.35 -2.56 -5.36
C ASP A 35 5.39 -1.47 -5.88
N ASP A 36 4.22 -1.34 -5.25
CA ASP A 36 3.22 -0.31 -5.55
C ASP A 36 3.66 1.10 -5.11
N ARG A 37 4.95 1.29 -4.80
CA ARG A 37 5.60 2.61 -4.61
C ARG A 37 5.24 3.62 -5.69
N SER A 38 4.93 3.16 -6.91
CA SER A 38 4.45 4.02 -8.01
C SER A 38 3.18 4.81 -7.64
N VAL A 39 2.21 4.19 -6.98
CA VAL A 39 0.96 4.84 -6.58
C VAL A 39 1.23 5.85 -5.45
N GLY A 40 2.04 5.46 -4.47
CA GLY A 40 2.43 6.34 -3.37
C GLY A 40 3.21 7.57 -3.84
N ASN A 41 4.05 7.44 -4.88
CA ASN A 41 4.75 8.58 -5.46
C ASN A 41 3.79 9.50 -6.24
N THR A 42 2.86 8.91 -6.99
CA THR A 42 1.88 9.67 -7.79
C THR A 42 0.99 10.54 -6.91
N ILE A 43 0.45 9.99 -5.81
CA ILE A 43 -0.42 10.72 -4.88
C ILE A 43 0.30 11.93 -4.27
N LYS A 44 1.59 11.80 -3.92
CA LYS A 44 2.38 12.92 -3.39
C LYS A 44 2.44 14.09 -4.36
N TRP A 45 2.70 13.82 -5.64
CA TRP A 45 2.76 14.86 -6.68
C TRP A 45 1.40 15.51 -6.93
N VAL A 46 0.32 14.72 -6.94
CA VAL A 46 -1.05 15.26 -7.09
C VAL A 46 -1.38 16.24 -5.97
N ILE A 47 -1.06 15.90 -4.72
CA ILE A 47 -1.29 16.79 -3.58
C ILE A 47 -0.50 18.09 -3.72
N VAL A 48 0.78 18.02 -4.10
CA VAL A 48 1.62 19.21 -4.30
C VAL A 48 1.03 20.13 -5.39
N ILE A 49 0.62 19.57 -6.53
CA ILE A 49 0.01 20.33 -7.62
C ILE A 49 -1.31 20.98 -7.17
N ALA A 50 -2.14 20.25 -6.41
CA ALA A 50 -3.41 20.77 -5.91
C ALA A 50 -3.21 21.98 -4.98
N VAL A 51 -2.24 21.91 -4.06
CA VAL A 51 -1.92 23.03 -3.16
C VAL A 51 -1.42 24.24 -3.96
N ILE A 52 -0.51 24.05 -4.91
CA ILE A 52 0.00 25.15 -5.75
C ILE A 52 -1.15 25.81 -6.52
N THR A 53 -2.05 25.01 -7.10
CA THR A 53 -3.20 25.51 -7.86
C THR A 53 -4.14 26.32 -6.97
N LEU A 54 -4.41 25.85 -5.75
CA LEU A 54 -5.23 26.58 -4.78
C LEU A 54 -4.58 27.90 -4.36
N VAL A 55 -3.27 27.92 -4.14
CA VAL A 55 -2.54 29.15 -3.80
C VAL A 55 -2.62 30.15 -4.96
N ILE A 56 -2.42 29.71 -6.20
CA ILE A 56 -2.55 30.56 -7.38
C ILE A 56 -3.98 31.12 -7.49
N ALA A 57 -4.99 30.27 -7.33
CA ALA A 57 -6.39 30.69 -7.37
C ALA A 57 -6.67 31.74 -6.27
N TYR A 58 -6.17 31.53 -5.06
CA TYR A 58 -6.30 32.51 -3.98
C TYR A 58 -5.76 33.89 -4.37
N PHE A 59 -4.56 33.97 -4.97
CA PHE A 59 -3.99 35.24 -5.43
C PHE A 59 -4.70 35.87 -6.65
N ILE A 60 -5.43 35.09 -7.44
CA ILE A 60 -6.20 35.61 -8.58
C ILE A 60 -7.55 36.18 -8.13
N PHE A 61 -8.19 35.56 -7.13
CA PHE A 61 -9.54 35.92 -6.69
C PHE A 61 -9.58 36.85 -5.45
N MET A 62 -8.44 37.10 -4.81
CA MET A 62 -8.28 37.99 -3.65
C MET A 62 -7.52 39.25 -4.04
#